data_AF-A0A7X8QR80-F1
#
_entry.id   AF-A0A7X8QR80-F1
#
_cell.length_a   1.000
_cell.length_b   1.000
_cell.length_c   1.000
_cell.angle_alpha   90.00
_cell.angle_beta   90.00
_cell.angle_gamma   90.00
#
_symmetry.space_group_name_H-M   'P 1'
#
loop_
_entity.id
_entity.type
_entity.pdbx_description
1 polymer ?
#
loop_
_entity_poly.entity_id
_entity_poly.type
_entity_poly.pdbx_seq_one_letter_code
_entity_poly.pdbx_strand_id
1 'polypeptide(L)'
;LSFKEGDLESPYVLTITVLAHLTWAAGTVLGYLIGEVLPSSLQSSLNIALYAMFAALLFPHFKIDKEILILSILTAVIYIIIYSLKVFTSGWDIIIGIILSSAIGVIILNKKEGVDE
;
A
#
# COMPACT_ATOMS: atom_id res chain seq x y z
N LEU A 1 20.80 -5.92 -2.52
CA LEU A 1 22.05 -6.20 -3.27
C LEU A 1 22.98 -4.99 -3.17
N SER A 2 23.74 -4.89 -2.07
CA SER A 2 24.93 -4.03 -2.03
C SER A 2 26.07 -4.86 -2.60
N PHE A 3 26.66 -4.47 -3.71
CA PHE A 3 27.84 -5.13 -4.30
C PHE A 3 29.15 -4.75 -3.57
N LYS A 4 29.04 -4.16 -2.37
CA LYS A 4 30.17 -3.77 -1.52
C LYS A 4 30.13 -4.60 -0.25
N GLU A 5 31.15 -5.43 -0.02
CA GLU A 5 31.39 -6.10 1.26
C GLU A 5 31.93 -5.08 2.26
N GLY A 6 31.08 -4.67 3.21
CA GLY A 6 31.39 -3.73 4.28
C GLY A 6 30.17 -2.91 4.72
N ASP A 7 30.18 -2.44 5.96
CA ASP A 7 29.11 -1.59 6.50
C ASP A 7 28.97 -0.31 5.66
N LEU A 8 27.74 0.01 5.28
CA LEU A 8 27.44 1.22 4.52
C LEU A 8 27.69 2.43 5.41
N GLU A 9 28.55 3.35 4.96
CA GLU A 9 28.79 4.58 5.70
C GLU A 9 27.49 5.38 5.84
N SER A 10 27.14 5.74 7.08
CA SER A 10 25.96 6.56 7.40
C SER A 10 25.74 7.78 6.47
N PRO A 11 26.77 8.58 6.10
CA PRO A 11 26.58 9.70 5.16
C PRO A 11 26.17 9.27 3.75
N TYR A 12 26.57 8.08 3.29
CA TYR A 12 26.20 7.58 1.96
C TYR A 12 24.70 7.26 1.90
N VAL A 13 24.19 6.53 2.90
CA VAL A 13 22.76 6.20 2.99
C VAL A 13 21.93 7.47 3.14
N LEU A 14 22.36 8.40 4.00
CA LEU A 14 21.68 9.68 4.22
C LEU A 14 21.55 10.47 2.91
N THR A 15 22.62 10.57 2.13
CA THR A 15 22.63 11.32 0.86
C THR A 15 21.67 10.71 -0.16
N ILE A 16 21.67 9.37 -0.29
CA ILE A 16 20.75 8.67 -1.20
C ILE A 16 19.30 8.87 -0.76
N THR A 17 19.01 8.74 0.54
CA THR A 17 17.66 8.95 1.06
C THR A 17 17.20 10.37 0.80
N VAL A 18 18.02 11.38 1.09
CA VAL A 18 17.68 12.79 0.84
C VAL A 18 17.46 13.04 -0.64
N LEU A 19 18.35 12.55 -1.52
CA LEU A 19 18.22 12.74 -2.96
C LEU A 19 16.98 12.06 -3.52
N ALA A 20 16.63 10.86 -3.04
CA ALA A 20 15.42 10.16 -3.42
C ALA A 20 14.15 10.95 -3.01
N HIS A 21 14.12 11.48 -1.79
CA HIS A 21 13.00 12.30 -1.32
C HIS A 21 12.89 13.62 -2.09
N LEU A 22 14.01 14.27 -2.38
CA LEU A 22 14.03 15.47 -3.21
C LEU A 22 13.52 15.20 -4.63
N THR A 23 13.92 14.08 -5.22
CA THR A 23 13.45 13.68 -6.56
C THR A 23 11.94 13.39 -6.54
N TRP A 24 11.45 12.73 -5.49
CA TRP A 24 10.02 12.49 -5.31
C TRP A 24 9.22 13.78 -5.19
N ALA A 25 9.67 14.71 -4.34
CA ALA A 25 9.01 15.99 -4.15
C ALA A 25 9.05 16.84 -5.43
N ALA A 26 10.20 16.92 -6.10
CA ALA A 26 10.35 17.64 -7.36
C ALA A 26 9.48 17.04 -8.47
N GLY A 27 9.44 15.70 -8.58
CA GLY A 27 8.56 15.00 -9.53
C GLY A 27 7.08 15.26 -9.27
N THR A 28 6.67 15.37 -8.00
CA THR A 28 5.29 15.71 -7.62
C THR A 28 4.94 17.13 -8.05
N VAL A 29 5.82 18.11 -7.82
CA VAL A 29 5.61 19.50 -8.23
C VAL A 29 5.54 19.61 -9.75
N LEU A 30 6.48 18.98 -10.47
CA LEU A 30 6.47 18.96 -11.94
C LEU A 30 5.21 18.29 -12.49
N GLY A 31 4.79 17.17 -11.90
CA GLY A 31 3.57 16.46 -12.27
C GLY A 31 2.31 17.30 -12.06
N TYR A 32 2.24 18.08 -10.98
CA TYR A 32 1.15 19.01 -10.73
C TYR A 32 1.08 20.12 -11.79
N LEU A 33 2.21 20.77 -12.09
CA LEU A 33 2.28 21.83 -13.10
C LEU A 33 1.86 21.33 -14.49
N ILE A 34 2.33 20.14 -14.88
CA ILE A 34 1.93 19.52 -16.15
C ILE A 34 0.45 19.12 -16.12
N GLY A 35 -0.03 18.60 -14.98
CA GLY A 35 -1.42 18.20 -14.78
C GLY A 35 -2.41 19.36 -14.92
N GLU A 36 -2.03 20.57 -14.48
CA GLU A 36 -2.86 21.78 -14.58
C GLU A 36 -3.05 22.24 -16.03
N VAL A 37 -2.07 22.00 -16.90
CA VAL A 37 -2.14 22.31 -18.34
C VAL A 37 -3.09 21.38 -19.10
N LEU A 38 -3.46 20.23 -18.52
CA LEU A 38 -4.35 19.25 -19.16
C LEU A 38 -5.83 19.67 -19.09
N PRO A 39 -6.64 19.31 -20.10
CA PRO A 39 -8.08 19.56 -20.09
C PRO A 39 -8.78 18.83 -18.93
N SER A 40 -9.85 19.44 -18.39
CA SER A 40 -10.58 18.97 -17.21
C SER A 40 -11.10 17.53 -17.29
N SER A 41 -11.50 17.09 -18.49
CA SER A 41 -11.91 15.71 -18.74
C SER A 41 -10.79 14.70 -18.48
N LEU A 42 -9.55 15.05 -18.81
CA LEU A 42 -8.40 14.18 -18.61
C LEU A 42 -7.94 14.21 -17.15
N GLN A 43 -7.94 15.37 -16.49
CA GLN A 43 -7.65 15.48 -15.06
C GLN A 43 -8.58 14.61 -14.22
N SER A 44 -9.87 14.58 -14.54
CA SER A 44 -10.84 13.72 -13.85
C SER A 44 -10.53 12.23 -14.02
N SER A 45 -10.00 11.85 -15.20
CA SER A 45 -9.61 10.47 -15.52
C SER A 45 -8.32 10.04 -14.81
N LEU A 46 -7.40 10.98 -14.53
CA LEU A 46 -6.16 10.70 -13.80
C LEU A 46 -6.42 10.19 -12.36
N ASN A 47 -7.43 10.71 -11.68
CA ASN A 47 -7.79 10.24 -10.34
C ASN A 47 -8.22 8.76 -10.35
N ILE A 48 -9.05 8.36 -11.32
CA ILE A 48 -9.44 6.95 -11.51
C ILE A 48 -8.23 6.10 -11.90
N ALA A 49 -7.37 6.61 -12.79
CA ALA A 49 -6.16 5.91 -13.22
C ALA A 49 -5.22 5.63 -12.05
N LEU A 50 -5.11 6.55 -11.08
CA LEU A 50 -4.31 6.35 -9.87
C LEU A 50 -4.84 5.21 -9.00
N TYR A 51 -6.16 5.15 -8.76
CA TYR A 51 -6.78 4.02 -8.05
C TYR A 51 -6.54 2.70 -8.79
N ALA A 52 -6.67 2.70 -10.12
CA ALA A 52 -6.42 1.52 -10.94
C ALA A 52 -4.95 1.08 -10.90
N MET A 53 -3.98 2.00 -10.86
CA MET A 53 -2.56 1.71 -10.74
C MET A 53 -2.24 0.96 -9.45
N PHE A 54 -2.73 1.44 -8.31
CA PHE A 54 -2.53 0.77 -7.02
C PHE A 54 -3.16 -0.64 -7.01
N ALA A 55 -4.37 -0.77 -7.54
CA ALA A 55 -5.02 -2.08 -7.67
C ALA A 55 -4.22 -3.03 -8.59
N ALA A 56 -3.71 -2.54 -9.72
CA ALA A 56 -2.92 -3.32 -10.66
C ALA A 56 -1.57 -3.77 -10.07
N LEU A 57 -0.92 -2.94 -9.26
CA LEU A 57 0.31 -3.29 -8.54
C LEU A 57 0.04 -4.32 -7.43
N LEU A 58 -1.10 -4.25 -6.74
CA LEU A 58 -1.46 -5.21 -5.69
C LEU A 58 -1.91 -6.57 -6.28
N PHE A 59 -2.58 -6.56 -7.42
CA PHE A 59 -3.14 -7.76 -8.04
C PHE A 59 -2.17 -8.95 -8.28
N PRO A 60 -0.92 -8.76 -8.76
CA PRO A 60 0.01 -9.87 -8.93
C PRO A 60 0.35 -10.58 -7.60
N HIS A 61 0.33 -9.87 -6.48
CA HIS A 61 0.61 -10.46 -5.16
C HIS A 61 -0.47 -11.49 -4.78
N PHE A 62 -1.73 -11.29 -5.19
CA PHE A 62 -2.81 -12.24 -4.93
C PHE A 62 -2.70 -13.56 -5.69
N LYS A 63 -2.01 -13.56 -6.83
CA LYS A 63 -1.85 -14.77 -7.66
C LYS A 63 -0.74 -15.68 -7.14
N ILE A 64 0.23 -15.10 -6.45
CA ILE A 64 1.42 -15.80 -5.98
C ILE A 64 1.14 -16.46 -4.63
N ASP A 65 0.41 -15.78 -3.74
CA ASP A 65 0.19 -16.23 -2.38
C ASP A 65 -1.31 -16.28 -2.02
N LYS A 66 -1.79 -17.50 -1.75
CA LYS A 66 -3.18 -17.75 -1.35
C LYS A 66 -3.49 -17.18 0.04
N GLU A 67 -2.49 -16.99 0.88
CA GLU A 67 -2.63 -16.45 2.23
C GLU A 67 -2.94 -14.96 2.18
N ILE A 68 -2.28 -14.23 1.28
CA ILE A 68 -2.55 -12.80 1.02
C ILE A 68 -3.97 -12.62 0.48
N LEU A 69 -4.46 -13.53 -0.36
CA LEU A 69 -5.85 -13.52 -0.84
C LEU A 69 -6.85 -13.71 0.31
N ILE A 70 -6.63 -14.69 1.18
CA ILE A 70 -7.48 -14.94 2.35
C ILE A 70 -7.52 -13.72 3.28
N LEU A 71 -6.35 -13.12 3.55
CA LEU A 71 -6.24 -11.93 4.40
C LEU A 71 -6.98 -10.74 3.79
N SER A 72 -6.92 -10.58 2.47
CA SER A 72 -7.60 -9.48 1.77
C SER A 72 -9.12 -9.63 1.81
N ILE A 73 -9.63 -10.85 1.62
CA ILE A 73 -11.06 -11.15 1.75
C ILE A 73 -11.52 -10.91 3.19
N LEU A 74 -10.75 -11.36 4.18
CA LEU A 74 -11.04 -11.13 5.59
C LEU A 74 -11.11 -9.64 5.91
N THR A 75 -10.16 -8.86 5.41
CA THR A 75 -10.12 -7.40 5.56
C THR A 75 -11.37 -6.76 4.96
N ALA A 76 -11.77 -7.18 3.76
CA ALA A 76 -12.96 -6.66 3.09
C ALA A 76 -14.25 -6.96 3.90
N VAL A 77 -14.39 -8.17 4.43
CA VAL A 77 -15.55 -8.56 5.24
C VAL A 77 -15.62 -7.75 6.54
N ILE A 78 -14.51 -7.64 7.27
CA ILE A 78 -14.44 -6.86 8.51
C ILE A 78 -14.76 -5.38 8.23
N TYR A 79 -14.18 -4.82 7.16
CA TYR A 79 -14.46 -3.45 6.76
C TYR A 79 -15.95 -3.21 6.47
N ILE A 80 -16.61 -4.09 5.71
CA ILE A 80 -18.04 -3.97 5.40
C ILE A 80 -18.88 -3.98 6.68
N ILE A 81 -18.53 -4.83 7.65
CA ILE A 81 -19.22 -4.90 8.95
C ILE A 81 -19.06 -3.58 9.72
N ILE A 82 -17.82 -3.09 9.87
CA ILE A 82 -17.54 -1.85 10.61
C ILE A 82 -18.22 -0.66 9.94
N TYR A 83 -18.10 -0.55 8.61
CA TYR A 83 -18.72 0.51 7.84
C TYR A 83 -20.26 0.52 7.98
N SER A 84 -20.89 -0.66 8.00
CA SER A 84 -22.35 -0.79 8.17
C SER A 84 -22.82 -0.33 9.55
N LEU A 85 -21.99 -0.49 10.58
CA LEU A 85 -22.30 -0.08 11.94
C LEU A 85 -22.22 1.45 12.13
N LYS A 86 -21.60 2.20 11.19
CA LYS A 86 -21.44 3.66 11.21
C LYS A 86 -20.90 4.21 12.54
N VAL A 87 -20.05 3.42 13.21
CA VAL A 87 -19.55 3.73 14.56
C VAL A 87 -18.46 4.80 14.51
N PHE A 88 -17.66 4.83 13.43
CA PHE A 88 -16.51 5.72 13.34
C PHE A 88 -16.67 6.80 12.27
N THR A 89 -15.91 7.88 12.44
CA THR A 89 -15.82 8.99 11.48
C THR A 89 -15.23 8.53 10.16
N SER A 90 -15.68 9.16 9.06
CA SER A 90 -15.27 8.84 7.68
C SER A 90 -13.75 8.62 7.57
N GLY A 91 -13.36 7.40 7.18
CA GLY A 91 -11.97 6.99 6.95
C GLY A 91 -11.32 6.19 8.09
N TRP A 92 -11.88 6.16 9.30
CA TRP A 92 -11.33 5.32 10.38
C TRP A 92 -11.74 3.85 10.26
N ASP A 93 -12.86 3.58 9.60
CA ASP A 93 -13.38 2.21 9.41
C ASP A 93 -12.39 1.30 8.68
N ILE A 94 -11.70 1.84 7.66
CA ILE A 94 -10.71 1.07 6.88
C ILE A 94 -9.44 0.81 7.68
N ILE A 95 -8.99 1.77 8.48
CA ILE A 95 -7.79 1.62 9.33
C ILE A 95 -8.03 0.53 10.37
N ILE A 96 -9.16 0.59 11.08
CA ILE A 96 -9.52 -0.40 12.10
C ILE A 96 -9.73 -1.77 11.46
N GLY A 97 -10.36 -1.83 10.28
CA GLY A 97 -10.54 -3.07 9.54
C GLY A 97 -9.22 -3.75 9.17
N ILE A 98 -8.22 -2.98 8.72
CA ILE A 98 -6.88 -3.49 8.42
C ILE A 98 -6.18 -4.00 9.68
N ILE A 99 -6.21 -3.24 10.78
CA ILE A 99 -5.59 -3.63 12.05
C ILE A 99 -6.19 -4.93 12.57
N LEU A 100 -7.52 -5.01 12.61
CA LEU A 100 -8.22 -6.19 13.13
C LEU A 100 -8.01 -7.41 12.24
N SER A 101 -8.07 -7.23 10.92
CA SER A 101 -7.81 -8.29 9.95
C SER A 101 -6.37 -8.78 10.03
N SER A 102 -5.38 -7.89 10.16
CA SER A 102 -3.97 -8.28 10.33
C SER A 102 -3.76 -9.07 11.62
N ALA A 103 -4.35 -8.65 12.74
CA ALA A 103 -4.28 -9.37 14.00
C ALA A 103 -4.89 -10.79 13.91
N ILE A 104 -6.06 -10.91 13.26
CA ILE A 104 -6.71 -12.22 13.04
C ILE A 104 -5.90 -13.06 12.05
N GLY A 105 -5.34 -12.43 11.02
CA GLY A 105 -4.51 -13.04 9.98
C GLY A 105 -3.30 -13.76 10.59
N VAL A 106 -2.60 -13.12 11.53
CA VAL A 106 -1.47 -13.74 12.24
C VAL A 106 -1.89 -15.04 12.93
N ILE A 107 -3.06 -15.07 13.59
CA ILE A 107 -3.52 -16.28 14.31
C ILE A 107 -3.89 -17.41 13.33
N ILE A 108 -4.52 -17.07 12.19
CA ILE A 108 -4.96 -18.04 11.20
C ILE A 108 -3.78 -18.62 10.41
N LEU A 109 -2.83 -17.78 10.01
CA LEU A 109 -1.68 -18.18 9.19
C LEU A 109 -0.59 -18.87 10.01
N ASN A 110 -0.30 -18.41 11.22
CA ASN A 110 0.64 -19.07 12.13
C ASN A 110 0.17 -20.48 12.55
N LYS A 111 -1.15 -20.74 12.52
CA LYS A 111 -1.68 -22.10 12.73
C LYS A 111 -1.46 -23.04 11.54
N LYS A 112 -1.19 -22.49 10.36
CA LYS A 112 -0.98 -23.23 9.12
C LYS A 112 0.48 -23.66 8.94
N GLU A 113 1.42 -22.86 9.45
CA GLU A 113 2.85 -23.18 9.49
C GLU A 113 3.23 -24.12 10.65
N GLY A 114 2.29 -24.44 11.56
CA GLY A 114 2.56 -25.23 12.78
C GLY A 114 2.35 -26.74 12.70
N VAL A 115 2.15 -27.36 11.53
CA VAL A 115 2.03 -28.83 11.40
C VAL A 115 2.62 -29.34 10.08
N ASP A 116 3.73 -28.79 9.62
CA ASP A 116 4.61 -29.45 8.64
C ASP A 116 6.07 -28.99 8.92
N GLU A 117 6.67 -29.66 9.93
CA GLU A 117 8.03 -29.57 10.51
C GLU A 117 8.32 -28.51 11.59
#